data_AF-A0A525LCU8-F1
#
_entry.id   AF-A0A525LCU8-F1
#
_cell.length_a   1.000
_cell.length_b   1.000
_cell.length_c   1.000
_cell.angle_alpha   90.00
_cell.angle_beta   90.00
_cell.angle_gamma   90.00
#
_symmetry.space_group_name_H-M   'P 1'
#
loop_
_entity.id
_entity.type
_entity.pdbx_description
1 polymer ?
#
loop_
_entity_poly.entity_id
_entity_poly.type
_entity_poly.pdbx_seq_one_letter_code
_entity_poly.pdbx_strand_id
1 'polypeptide(L)'
;MRKLILAGLAAASLVGVAGAATAQPVVVERWGHWDPTWGAQPGPPPAAVARHWRHRENLYYAHVHTCMARERYDWHRDRYWDHGHWVVCSD
;
A
#
# COMPACT_ATOMS: atom_id res chain seq x y z
N MET A 1 -42.69 -31.21 30.58
CA MET A 1 -42.45 -29.76 30.36
C MET A 1 -40.95 -29.56 30.15
N ARG A 2 -40.52 -29.16 28.95
CA ARG A 2 -39.10 -29.08 28.57
C ARG A 2 -38.91 -27.82 27.71
N LYS A 3 -38.29 -26.78 28.29
CA LYS A 3 -37.80 -25.56 27.61
C LYS A 3 -36.57 -25.10 28.40
N LEU A 4 -35.37 -25.47 27.94
CA LEU A 4 -34.47 -24.72 27.04
C LEU A 4 -33.91 -23.45 27.72
N ILE A 5 -32.73 -23.57 28.34
CA ILE A 5 -31.38 -23.23 27.85
C ILE A 5 -30.97 -21.80 28.24
N LEU A 6 -29.91 -21.78 29.06
CA LEU A 6 -28.95 -20.72 29.38
C LEU A 6 -28.95 -19.50 28.46
N ALA A 7 -29.22 -18.33 29.02
CA ALA A 7 -28.77 -17.04 28.48
C ALA A 7 -27.46 -16.67 29.19
N GLY A 8 -26.34 -16.97 28.54
CA GLY A 8 -25.01 -16.54 28.97
C GLY A 8 -24.76 -15.08 28.59
N LEU A 9 -24.32 -14.28 29.55
CA LEU A 9 -23.69 -12.97 29.33
C LEU A 9 -22.44 -13.15 28.46
N ALA A 10 -22.31 -12.35 27.41
CA ALA A 10 -21.01 -12.08 26.78
C ALA A 10 -20.92 -10.58 26.47
N ALA A 11 -19.96 -9.94 27.12
CA ALA A 11 -19.57 -8.55 26.92
C ALA A 11 -18.97 -8.36 25.52
N ALA A 12 -19.40 -7.32 24.82
CA ALA A 12 -18.70 -6.82 23.63
C ALA A 12 -18.14 -5.43 23.95
N SER A 13 -16.91 -5.42 24.40
CA SER A 13 -16.05 -4.24 24.48
C SER A 13 -15.78 -3.76 23.06
N LEU A 14 -16.41 -2.67 22.63
CA LEU A 14 -15.95 -1.93 21.47
C LEU A 14 -15.36 -0.61 21.97
N VAL A 15 -14.09 -0.72 22.39
CA VAL A 15 -13.17 0.41 22.41
C VAL A 15 -13.01 0.83 20.95
N GLY A 16 -13.86 1.76 20.51
CA GLY A 16 -13.65 2.50 19.29
C GLY A 16 -12.41 3.36 19.49
N VAL A 17 -11.24 2.81 19.14
CA VAL A 17 -10.06 3.62 18.90
C VAL A 17 -10.47 4.66 17.87
N ALA A 18 -10.62 5.90 18.32
CA ALA A 18 -10.58 7.05 17.44
C ALA A 18 -9.19 6.99 16.79
N GLY A 19 -9.11 6.29 15.66
CA GLY A 19 -7.92 6.28 14.83
C GLY A 19 -7.68 7.74 14.51
N ALA A 20 -6.59 8.27 15.05
CA ALA A 20 -6.11 9.59 14.74
C ALA A 20 -6.24 9.76 13.22
N ALA A 21 -7.01 10.74 12.79
CA ALA A 21 -6.89 11.33 11.48
C ALA A 21 -5.47 11.92 11.43
N THR A 22 -4.48 11.05 11.22
CA THR A 22 -3.13 11.47 10.93
C THR A 22 -3.29 12.24 9.64
N ALA A 23 -3.17 13.55 9.73
CA ALA A 23 -3.02 14.43 8.58
C ALA A 23 -1.89 13.81 7.77
N GLN A 24 -2.24 13.08 6.72
CA GLN A 24 -1.26 12.49 5.84
C GLN A 24 -0.57 13.69 5.21
N PRO A 25 0.74 13.89 5.47
CA PRO A 25 1.43 15.03 4.89
C PRO A 25 1.24 14.93 3.39
N VAL A 26 0.79 16.02 2.79
CA VAL A 26 0.54 16.19 1.37
C VAL A 26 1.75 15.68 0.57
N VAL A 27 1.71 14.42 0.13
CA VAL A 27 2.61 13.89 -0.90
C VAL A 27 1.91 14.12 -2.23
N VAL A 28 1.72 15.37 -2.59
CA VAL A 28 1.10 15.78 -3.86
C VAL A 28 1.85 17.06 -4.23
N GLU A 29 3.04 17.01 -4.84
CA GLU A 29 3.20 17.06 -6.30
C GLU A 29 4.50 16.38 -6.80
N ARG A 30 5.44 16.05 -5.90
CA ARG A 30 6.78 15.60 -6.31
C ARG A 30 6.74 14.27 -7.08
N TRP A 31 6.07 13.26 -6.54
CA TRP A 31 6.16 11.86 -7.01
C TRP A 31 5.06 11.45 -8.02
N GLY A 32 4.41 12.44 -8.63
CA GLY A 32 3.25 12.24 -9.49
C GLY A 32 1.96 12.09 -8.69
N HIS A 33 0.88 11.67 -9.37
CA HIS A 33 -0.43 11.44 -8.77
C HIS A 33 -0.77 9.95 -8.83
N TRP A 34 -1.25 9.40 -7.71
CA TRP A 34 -1.82 8.05 -7.67
C TRP A 34 -3.30 8.13 -7.99
N ASP A 35 -3.75 7.44 -9.04
CA ASP A 35 -5.17 7.34 -9.35
C ASP A 35 -5.87 6.45 -8.29
N PRO A 36 -6.87 6.95 -7.55
CA PRO A 36 -7.60 6.15 -6.56
C PRO A 36 -8.25 4.87 -7.11
N THR A 37 -8.51 4.81 -8.42
CA THR A 37 -9.06 3.62 -9.08
C THR A 37 -8.07 2.45 -9.14
N TRP A 38 -6.76 2.70 -8.99
CA TRP A 38 -5.73 1.66 -8.91
C TRP A 38 -5.65 0.97 -7.55
N GLY A 39 -6.38 1.47 -6.55
CA GLY A 39 -6.47 0.91 -5.21
C GLY A 39 -5.67 1.71 -4.17
N ALA A 40 -5.18 1.02 -3.14
CA ALA A 40 -4.45 1.67 -2.05
C ALA A 40 -3.13 2.28 -2.55
N GLN A 41 -2.94 3.56 -2.27
CA GLN A 41 -1.74 4.29 -2.68
C GLN A 41 -0.49 3.69 -2.02
N PRO A 42 0.54 3.31 -2.80
CA PRO A 42 1.83 2.92 -2.26
C PRO A 42 2.51 4.16 -1.64
N GLY A 43 3.39 3.92 -0.67
CA GLY A 43 4.16 5.01 -0.07
C GLY A 43 5.04 5.75 -1.08
N PRO A 44 5.62 6.91 -0.70
CA PRO A 44 6.65 7.55 -1.52
C PRO A 44 7.82 6.59 -1.77
N PRO A 45 8.61 6.78 -2.84
CA PRO A 45 9.74 5.90 -3.12
C PRO A 45 10.70 5.90 -1.94
N PRO A 46 11.10 4.72 -1.44
CA PRO A 46 12.08 4.66 -0.38
C PRO A 46 13.45 5.17 -0.86
N ALA A 47 14.27 5.57 0.10
CA ALA A 47 15.59 6.17 -0.16
C ALA A 47 16.48 5.32 -1.09
N ALA A 48 16.32 3.98 -1.06
CA ALA A 48 17.04 3.05 -1.92
C ALA A 48 16.85 3.32 -3.42
N VAL A 49 15.62 3.69 -3.81
CA VAL A 49 15.24 3.94 -5.22
C VAL A 49 15.01 5.43 -5.50
N ALA A 50 14.96 6.27 -4.47
CA ALA A 50 14.78 7.72 -4.62
C ALA A 50 15.83 8.37 -5.55
N ARG A 51 17.06 7.81 -5.64
CA ARG A 51 18.07 8.27 -6.61
C ARG A 51 17.74 7.89 -8.06
N HIS A 52 17.17 6.72 -8.29
CA HIS A 52 16.73 6.27 -9.62
C HIS A 52 15.60 7.17 -10.16
N TRP A 53 14.70 7.55 -9.25
CA TRP A 53 13.54 8.39 -9.54
C TRP A 53 13.84 9.89 -9.49
N ARG A 54 15.03 10.31 -9.05
CA ARG A 54 15.48 11.70 -9.12
C ARG A 54 15.47 12.14 -10.59
N HIS A 55 14.77 13.23 -10.90
CA HIS A 55 14.47 13.74 -12.26
C HIS A 55 13.33 13.07 -13.03
N ARG A 56 12.71 12.04 -12.46
CA ARG A 56 11.53 11.35 -13.01
C ARG A 56 10.45 11.21 -11.95
N GLU A 57 10.48 12.06 -10.92
CA GLU A 57 9.65 11.90 -9.75
C GLU A 57 8.16 11.86 -10.14
N ASN A 58 7.74 12.69 -11.08
CA ASN A 58 6.36 12.76 -11.57
C ASN A 58 5.83 11.46 -12.22
N LEU A 59 6.69 10.50 -12.54
CA LEU A 59 6.34 9.24 -13.18
C LEU A 59 6.23 8.07 -12.21
N TYR A 60 6.64 8.25 -10.94
CA TYR A 60 6.78 7.15 -9.99
C TYR A 60 5.47 6.37 -9.78
N TYR A 61 4.35 7.04 -9.56
CA TYR A 61 3.08 6.33 -9.32
C TYR A 61 2.54 5.60 -10.55
N ALA A 62 2.72 6.15 -11.75
CA ALA A 62 2.33 5.48 -12.99
C ALA A 62 3.18 4.22 -13.26
N HIS A 63 4.49 4.31 -12.97
CA HIS A 63 5.39 3.17 -13.01
C HIS A 63 4.97 2.08 -12.03
N VAL A 64 4.76 2.44 -10.76
CA VAL A 64 4.37 1.47 -9.72
C VAL A 64 3.08 0.77 -10.09
N HIS A 65 2.11 1.49 -10.65
CA HIS A 65 0.87 0.89 -11.15
C HIS A 65 1.13 -0.11 -12.29
N THR A 66 2.05 0.17 -13.20
CA THR A 66 2.41 -0.76 -14.28
C THR A 66 3.11 -2.00 -13.70
N CYS A 67 4.03 -1.81 -12.77
CA CYS A 67 4.84 -2.89 -12.21
C CYS A 67 4.12 -3.76 -11.19
N MET A 68 3.05 -3.28 -10.55
CA MET A 68 2.25 -4.11 -9.63
C MET A 68 1.57 -5.29 -10.32
N ALA A 69 1.42 -5.27 -11.65
CA ALA A 69 0.93 -6.39 -12.43
C ALA A 69 1.96 -7.53 -12.58
N ARG A 70 3.23 -7.30 -12.23
CA ARG A 70 4.30 -8.32 -12.27
C ARG A 70 4.23 -9.23 -11.05
N GLU A 71 4.67 -10.48 -11.21
CA GLU A 71 4.71 -11.44 -10.12
C GLU A 71 5.60 -10.94 -8.97
N ARG A 72 5.05 -10.93 -7.75
CA ARG A 72 5.75 -10.58 -6.50
C ARG A 72 6.49 -9.24 -6.58
N TYR A 73 5.89 -8.24 -7.22
CA TYR A 73 6.46 -6.90 -7.26
C TYR A 73 6.60 -6.30 -5.84
N ASP A 74 7.79 -5.78 -5.55
CA ASP A 74 8.15 -5.07 -4.32
C ASP A 74 8.42 -3.60 -4.66
N TRP A 75 7.43 -2.76 -4.38
CA TRP A 75 7.50 -1.31 -4.60
C TRP A 75 8.56 -0.63 -3.71
N HIS A 76 9.04 -1.27 -2.63
CA HIS A 76 10.12 -0.71 -1.82
C HIS A 76 11.49 -0.87 -2.49
N ARG A 77 11.64 -1.88 -3.34
CA ARG A 77 12.90 -2.18 -4.03
C ARG A 77 12.86 -1.83 -5.50
N ASP A 78 11.67 -1.54 -6.00
CA ASP A 78 11.40 -1.34 -7.42
C ASP A 78 11.85 -2.57 -8.22
N ARG A 79 11.43 -3.76 -7.75
CA ARG A 79 11.80 -5.05 -8.33
C ARG A 79 10.64 -6.02 -8.33
N TYR A 80 10.61 -6.92 -9.31
CA TYR A 80 9.72 -8.06 -9.35
C TYR A 80 10.51 -9.36 -9.39
N TRP A 81 9.84 -10.47 -9.07
CA TRP A 81 10.45 -11.79 -9.14
C TRP A 81 10.23 -12.37 -10.53
N ASP A 82 11.30 -12.75 -11.21
CA ASP A 82 11.27 -13.34 -12.53
C ASP A 82 12.32 -14.45 -12.64
N HIS A 83 11.95 -15.60 -13.19
CA HIS A 83 12.86 -16.73 -13.42
C HIS A 83 13.83 -17.02 -12.24
N GLY A 84 13.34 -17.01 -11.01
CA GLY A 84 14.13 -17.34 -9.82
C GLY A 84 15.07 -16.24 -9.32
N HIS A 85 14.94 -14.99 -9.80
CA HIS A 85 15.74 -13.86 -9.33
C HIS A 85 14.93 -12.55 -9.29
N TRP A 86 15.48 -11.55 -8.58
CA TRP A 86 14.89 -10.21 -8.50
C TRP A 86 15.36 -9.33 -9.66
N VAL A 87 14.43 -8.84 -10.46
CA VAL A 87 14.67 -7.96 -11.61
C VAL A 87 14.14 -6.57 -11.30
N VAL A 88 14.93 -5.53 -11.62
CA VAL A 88 14.49 -4.13 -11.49
C VAL A 88 13.35 -3.86 -12.46
N CYS A 89 12.28 -3.22 -12.01
CA CYS A 89 11.25 -2.79 -12.95
C CYS A 89 11.76 -1.60 -13.74
N SER A 90 11.78 -1.72 -15.07
CA SER A 90 12.07 -0.62 -16.00
C SER A 90 11.07 -0.76 -17.13
N ASP A 91 9.95 -0.09 -16.97
CA ASP A 91 8.90 0.15 -17.96
C ASP A 91 9.40 0.94 -19.18
#